data_AF-A0A6S6Z270-F1
#
_entry.id   AF-A0A6S6Z270-F1
#
_cell.length_a   1.000
_cell.length_b   1.000
_cell.length_c   1.000
_cell.angle_alpha   90.00
_cell.angle_beta   90.00
_cell.angle_gamma   90.00
#
_symmetry.space_group_name_H-M   'P 1'
#
loop_
_entity.id
_entity.type
_entity.pdbx_description
1 polymer ?
#
loop_
_entity_poly.entity_id
_entity_poly.type
_entity_poly.pdbx_seq_one_letter_code
_entity_poly.pdbx_strand_id
1 'polypeptide(L)'
;MSASNPLIDDDDLAGMIEDLKKWPNTASHNGSFELAVTPFLTFYFNYPPDHVLQTTLEMIDIHEDFEKCLGYPYTIATHPDSERPHPYGSARLGDVRNWARKTPVNRSFTVEFTDEKNHQSSPTHAAYLWRKSDRGNEEQDYSSIQFYYRWQWWLDNKDAWRRFVLHTIGRLKPAQVYSGFAMGNPLEFGMRSETAVWDRALAPHFYGLDTDYPFGMAFTPGLPAGIRPPTWGFFLSDIWREKLSVSREDVIAHLNDPRIRIDTLSCGQWIELGPQPELYPVERGVPELPVLLNRLLRRIRHPQLELTGFGEWDGDPNEYFDRIDTQRWLARFDGDSDWPTPEIRGLTPGDPPVEPTATHVVVGEPIPSDGWWYTLAKTHSRRYFKAGEFAPPVSQNASRGRVIWQRDIDQRAPEPEPARQAKTGQPAPRAGRWRADEKGSILCTVAKDEPLPAYQGQPVTWHWMQDDTTTEPTPAVRVRSGQPCPYPGTWTCEEFPTGPQTFMHQTLMPRINGQDVTWVMVRFLR
;
A
#
# COMPACT_ATOMS: atom_id res chain seq x y z
N MET A 1 28.66 11.83 4.97
CA MET A 1 30.02 12.29 5.36
C MET A 1 29.88 13.46 6.35
N SER A 2 30.75 13.64 7.36
CA SER A 2 30.70 14.84 8.22
C SER A 2 31.22 16.05 7.42
N ALA A 3 30.32 16.84 6.86
CA ALA A 3 30.66 18.09 6.19
C ALA A 3 30.58 19.24 7.20
N SER A 4 31.67 19.97 7.38
CA SER A 4 31.69 21.21 8.15
C SER A 4 31.12 22.41 7.38
N ASN A 5 30.66 22.19 6.14
CA ASN A 5 30.06 23.18 5.24
C ASN A 5 28.71 22.64 4.71
N PRO A 6 27.73 23.50 4.40
CA PRO A 6 26.50 23.10 3.74
C PRO A 6 26.76 22.32 2.45
N LEU A 7 25.92 21.33 2.16
CA LEU A 7 25.94 20.55 0.92
C LEU A 7 25.50 21.38 -0.29
N ILE A 8 24.52 22.26 -0.07
CA ILE A 8 23.86 23.06 -1.09
C ILE A 8 24.14 24.53 -0.78
N ASP A 9 24.68 25.26 -1.73
CA ASP A 9 24.72 26.72 -1.66
C ASP A 9 23.52 27.37 -2.38
N ASP A 10 23.32 28.67 -2.15
CA ASP A 10 22.15 29.40 -2.68
C ASP A 10 22.14 29.42 -4.23
N ASP A 11 23.30 29.44 -4.87
CA ASP A 11 23.42 29.49 -6.33
C ASP A 11 23.08 28.12 -6.95
N ASP A 12 23.55 27.02 -6.34
CA ASP A 12 23.22 25.65 -6.73
C ASP A 12 21.71 25.37 -6.58
N LEU A 13 21.11 25.80 -5.46
CA LEU A 13 19.67 25.65 -5.24
C LEU A 13 18.86 26.45 -6.27
N ALA A 14 19.19 27.73 -6.46
CA ALA A 14 18.51 28.60 -7.41
C ALA A 14 18.63 28.07 -8.85
N GLY A 15 19.82 27.61 -9.23
CA GLY A 15 20.07 26.98 -10.54
C GLY A 15 19.22 25.74 -10.75
N MET A 16 19.21 24.82 -9.77
CA MET A 16 18.41 23.59 -9.87
C MET A 16 16.91 23.89 -9.94
N ILE A 17 16.41 24.87 -9.18
CA ILE A 17 15.00 25.30 -9.26
C ILE A 17 14.64 25.79 -10.67
N GLU A 18 15.45 26.68 -11.24
CA GLU A 18 15.20 27.23 -12.58
C GLU A 18 15.28 26.17 -13.68
N ASP A 19 16.16 25.20 -13.54
CA ASP A 19 16.28 24.12 -14.50
C ASP A 19 15.16 23.09 -14.37
N LEU A 20 14.72 22.74 -13.14
CA LEU A 20 13.56 21.87 -12.90
C LEU A 20 12.25 22.44 -13.47
N LYS A 21 12.10 23.77 -13.50
CA LYS A 21 10.95 24.42 -14.15
C LYS A 21 10.91 24.22 -15.67
N LYS A 22 12.07 24.01 -16.30
CA LYS A 22 12.21 23.78 -17.75
C LYS A 22 12.23 22.30 -18.09
N TRP A 23 12.90 21.50 -17.27
CA TRP A 23 13.13 20.08 -17.47
C TRP A 23 13.11 19.34 -16.12
N PRO A 24 12.11 18.47 -15.87
CA PRO A 24 11.88 17.92 -14.54
C PRO A 24 12.84 16.78 -14.15
N ASN A 25 13.80 16.44 -15.01
CA ASN A 25 14.81 15.42 -14.77
C ASN A 25 16.21 16.02 -14.89
N THR A 26 16.56 16.82 -13.88
CA THR A 26 17.79 17.62 -13.80
C THR A 26 18.67 17.13 -12.67
N ALA A 27 19.98 17.11 -12.91
CA ALA A 27 21.01 16.74 -11.94
C ALA A 27 21.79 17.97 -11.47
N SER A 28 22.19 17.96 -10.21
CA SER A 28 23.15 18.89 -9.62
C SER A 28 24.47 18.15 -9.32
N HIS A 29 25.58 18.76 -9.70
CA HIS A 29 26.92 18.18 -9.55
C HIS A 29 27.56 18.63 -8.23
N ASN A 30 27.77 17.69 -7.32
CA ASN A 30 28.27 17.93 -5.97
C ASN A 30 29.77 17.56 -5.85
N GLY A 31 30.52 17.76 -6.95
CA GLY A 31 31.95 17.44 -7.07
C GLY A 31 32.24 15.97 -7.36
N SER A 32 32.04 15.07 -6.40
CA SER A 32 32.35 13.64 -6.57
C SER A 32 31.15 12.77 -6.93
N PHE A 33 29.94 13.32 -6.88
CA PHE A 33 28.70 12.64 -7.20
C PHE A 33 27.67 13.62 -7.77
N GLU A 34 26.65 13.09 -8.42
CA GLU A 34 25.54 13.88 -8.97
C GLU A 34 24.22 13.43 -8.34
N LEU A 35 23.41 14.38 -7.90
CA LEU A 35 22.07 14.10 -7.38
C LEU A 35 21.02 14.69 -8.32
N ALA A 36 20.03 13.89 -8.68
CA ALA A 36 19.06 14.25 -9.70
C ALA A 36 17.63 14.03 -9.23
N VAL A 37 16.73 14.91 -9.64
CA VAL A 37 15.30 14.60 -9.65
C VAL A 37 15.06 13.68 -10.83
N THR A 38 14.42 12.53 -10.61
CA THR A 38 14.19 11.49 -11.61
C THR A 38 12.78 10.95 -11.46
N PRO A 39 12.07 10.61 -12.56
CA PRO A 39 10.77 9.98 -12.41
C PRO A 39 10.94 8.58 -11.81
N PHE A 40 10.03 8.23 -10.91
CA PHE A 40 10.08 6.98 -10.16
C PHE A 40 8.77 6.20 -10.32
N LEU A 41 8.83 4.92 -9.95
CA LEU A 41 7.68 4.05 -9.82
C LEU A 41 7.96 3.02 -8.72
N THR A 42 7.13 3.00 -7.68
CA THR A 42 7.35 2.12 -6.53
C THR A 42 6.10 1.32 -6.19
N PHE A 43 6.28 0.01 -6.12
CA PHE A 43 5.25 -0.95 -5.74
C PHE A 43 5.47 -1.39 -4.30
N TYR A 44 4.46 -1.27 -3.44
CA TYR A 44 4.48 -1.73 -2.06
C TYR A 44 3.49 -2.88 -1.89
N PHE A 45 3.97 -4.03 -1.43
CA PHE A 45 3.18 -5.26 -1.35
C PHE A 45 3.57 -6.11 -0.15
N ASN A 46 2.64 -6.94 0.31
CA ASN A 46 2.93 -8.01 1.27
C ASN A 46 2.95 -9.35 0.53
N TYR A 47 3.47 -10.38 1.18
CA TYR A 47 3.45 -11.73 0.66
C TYR A 47 3.14 -12.74 1.79
N PRO A 48 2.35 -13.78 1.52
CA PRO A 48 2.20 -14.90 2.43
C PRO A 48 3.54 -15.64 2.59
N PRO A 49 3.95 -16.05 3.82
CA PRO A 49 5.26 -16.67 4.05
C PRO A 49 5.50 -17.96 3.26
N ASP A 50 4.44 -18.71 2.99
CA ASP A 50 4.40 -19.90 2.14
C ASP A 50 4.63 -19.59 0.65
N HIS A 51 4.37 -18.35 0.21
CA HIS A 51 4.61 -17.86 -1.14
C HIS A 51 5.92 -17.09 -1.29
N VAL A 52 6.82 -17.16 -0.30
CA VAL A 52 8.08 -16.40 -0.26
C VAL A 52 8.93 -16.56 -1.52
N LEU A 53 9.16 -17.80 -1.99
CA LEU A 53 9.98 -18.07 -3.16
C LEU A 53 9.30 -17.60 -4.45
N GLN A 54 8.01 -17.88 -4.59
CA GLN A 54 7.23 -17.44 -5.74
C GLN A 54 7.28 -15.92 -5.87
N THR A 55 7.06 -15.22 -4.76
CA THR A 55 7.12 -13.75 -4.72
C THR A 55 8.50 -13.23 -5.07
N THR A 56 9.58 -13.79 -4.52
CA THR A 56 10.94 -13.36 -4.88
C THR A 56 11.24 -13.57 -6.36
N LEU A 57 10.81 -14.70 -6.95
CA LEU A 57 11.00 -14.97 -8.37
C LEU A 57 10.16 -14.01 -9.24
N GLU A 58 8.94 -13.69 -8.81
CA GLU A 58 8.08 -12.72 -9.48
C GLU A 58 8.72 -11.32 -9.51
N MET A 59 9.34 -10.89 -8.41
CA MET A 59 10.09 -9.63 -8.37
C MET A 59 11.23 -9.59 -9.40
N ILE A 60 11.96 -10.71 -9.54
CA ILE A 60 13.05 -10.84 -10.52
C ILE A 60 12.50 -10.77 -11.94
N ASP A 61 11.40 -11.47 -12.24
CA ASP A 61 10.75 -11.43 -13.55
C ASP A 61 10.28 -10.01 -13.91
N ILE A 62 9.65 -9.30 -12.96
CA ILE A 62 9.18 -7.93 -13.16
C ILE A 62 10.35 -6.99 -13.43
N HIS A 63 11.47 -7.16 -12.71
CA HIS A 63 12.71 -6.45 -13.00
C HIS A 63 13.22 -6.73 -14.41
N GLU A 64 13.32 -8.00 -14.82
CA GLU A 64 13.83 -8.40 -16.13
C GLU A 64 12.93 -7.87 -17.27
N ASP A 65 11.61 -7.85 -17.06
CA ASP A 65 10.64 -7.25 -17.99
C ASP A 65 10.88 -5.74 -18.13
N PHE A 66 11.13 -5.03 -17.02
CA PHE A 66 11.44 -3.61 -17.02
C PHE A 66 12.78 -3.31 -17.70
N GLU A 67 13.84 -4.05 -17.33
CA GLU A 67 15.17 -3.96 -17.92
C GLU A 67 15.13 -4.11 -19.44
N LYS A 68 14.36 -5.10 -19.92
CA LYS A 68 14.15 -5.33 -21.35
C LYS A 68 13.46 -4.16 -22.04
N CYS A 69 12.50 -3.50 -21.38
CA CYS A 69 11.85 -2.29 -21.91
C CYS A 69 12.83 -1.11 -22.06
N LEU A 70 13.88 -1.07 -21.23
CA LEU A 70 14.91 -0.05 -21.25
C LEU A 70 16.07 -0.37 -22.21
N GLY A 71 16.15 -1.60 -22.72
CA GLY A 71 17.25 -2.06 -23.58
C GLY A 71 18.51 -2.45 -22.82
N TYR A 72 18.36 -3.03 -21.61
CA TYR A 72 19.46 -3.53 -20.76
C TYR A 72 20.46 -2.44 -20.33
N PRO A 73 20.02 -1.43 -19.55
CA PRO A 73 20.82 -0.24 -19.25
C PRO A 73 21.83 -0.42 -18.10
N TYR A 74 21.70 -1.46 -17.28
CA TYR A 74 22.42 -1.53 -16.00
C TYR A 74 23.92 -1.81 -16.17
N THR A 75 24.73 -1.15 -15.33
CA THR A 75 26.18 -1.29 -15.32
C THR A 75 26.70 -1.85 -13.99
N ILE A 76 25.95 -1.66 -12.90
CA ILE A 76 26.26 -2.17 -11.56
C ILE A 76 25.03 -2.90 -10.98
N ALA A 77 25.29 -3.97 -10.24
CA ALA A 77 24.32 -4.59 -9.34
C ALA A 77 24.92 -4.91 -7.98
N THR A 78 24.10 -5.05 -6.95
CA THR A 78 24.54 -5.49 -5.61
C THR A 78 24.50 -7.01 -5.47
N HIS A 79 25.47 -7.55 -4.72
CA HIS A 79 25.50 -8.97 -4.40
C HIS A 79 24.40 -9.31 -3.37
N PRO A 80 23.50 -10.29 -3.59
CA PRO A 80 22.30 -10.48 -2.75
C PRO A 80 22.53 -10.81 -1.27
N ASP A 81 23.72 -11.33 -0.90
CA ASP A 81 24.10 -11.61 0.49
C ASP A 81 25.00 -10.55 1.14
N SER A 82 25.95 -9.97 0.41
CA SER A 82 26.90 -8.98 0.97
C SER A 82 26.50 -7.53 0.72
N GLU A 83 25.50 -7.32 -0.13
CA GLU A 83 24.97 -6.04 -0.60
C GLU A 83 26.02 -5.14 -1.28
N ARG A 84 27.22 -5.69 -1.58
CA ARG A 84 28.31 -4.95 -2.21
C ARG A 84 28.08 -4.78 -3.70
N PRO A 85 28.40 -3.60 -4.26
CA PRO A 85 28.27 -3.33 -5.70
C PRO A 85 29.34 -4.07 -6.51
N HIS A 86 28.93 -4.66 -7.63
CA HIS A 86 29.79 -5.30 -8.62
C HIS A 86 29.32 -4.94 -10.04
N PRO A 87 30.21 -5.01 -11.05
CA PRO A 87 29.80 -4.86 -12.43
C PRO A 87 28.68 -5.83 -12.78
N TYR A 88 27.63 -5.32 -13.44
CA TYR A 88 26.49 -6.13 -13.84
C TYR A 88 26.93 -7.27 -14.79
N GLY A 89 26.41 -8.48 -14.55
CA GLY A 89 26.87 -9.70 -15.24
C GLY A 89 28.17 -10.33 -14.70
N SER A 90 28.80 -9.74 -13.68
CA SER A 90 29.98 -10.31 -13.03
C SER A 90 29.69 -11.68 -12.39
N ALA A 91 30.64 -12.61 -12.51
CA ALA A 91 30.60 -13.91 -11.84
C ALA A 91 30.47 -13.81 -10.31
N ARG A 92 30.84 -12.67 -9.71
CA ARG A 92 30.66 -12.42 -8.26
C ARG A 92 29.19 -12.32 -7.88
N LEU A 93 28.32 -11.82 -8.75
CA LEU A 93 26.89 -11.70 -8.48
C LEU A 93 26.22 -13.08 -8.46
N GLY A 94 26.71 -14.01 -9.27
CA GLY A 94 26.09 -15.31 -9.48
C GLY A 94 24.71 -15.19 -10.15
N ASP A 95 23.91 -16.25 -10.05
CA ASP A 95 22.53 -16.26 -10.54
C ASP A 95 21.59 -15.77 -9.43
N VAL A 96 20.92 -14.65 -9.67
CA VAL A 96 19.97 -14.01 -8.74
C VAL A 96 18.81 -14.95 -8.36
N ARG A 97 18.37 -15.84 -9.26
CA ARG A 97 17.32 -16.83 -8.96
C ARG A 97 17.83 -17.92 -8.03
N ASN A 98 19.11 -18.26 -8.10
CA ASN A 98 19.72 -19.17 -7.14
C ASN A 98 19.85 -18.53 -5.76
N TRP A 99 20.08 -17.22 -5.69
CA TRP A 99 20.01 -16.49 -4.42
C TRP A 99 18.60 -16.48 -3.86
N ALA A 100 17.58 -16.20 -4.66
CA ALA A 100 16.18 -16.25 -4.24
C ALA A 100 15.79 -17.58 -3.58
N ARG A 101 16.28 -18.72 -4.12
CA ARG A 101 16.06 -20.07 -3.56
C ARG A 101 16.80 -20.30 -2.24
N LYS A 102 17.94 -19.64 -2.03
CA LYS A 102 18.78 -19.80 -0.83
C LYS A 102 18.39 -18.87 0.30
N THR A 103 17.82 -17.70 0.00
CA THR A 103 17.48 -16.70 1.01
C THR A 103 16.22 -17.12 1.79
N PRO A 104 16.35 -17.50 3.07
CA PRO A 104 15.23 -17.98 3.86
C PRO A 104 14.21 -16.87 4.13
N VAL A 105 12.99 -17.24 4.48
CA VAL A 105 11.87 -16.32 4.74
C VAL A 105 12.15 -15.29 5.84
N ASN A 106 12.96 -15.67 6.84
CA ASN A 106 13.37 -14.81 7.95
C ASN A 106 14.53 -13.86 7.64
N ARG A 107 15.02 -13.83 6.40
CA ARG A 107 15.99 -12.85 5.91
C ARG A 107 15.37 -12.02 4.80
N SER A 108 15.80 -10.76 4.70
CA SER A 108 15.44 -9.94 3.55
C SER A 108 16.12 -10.51 2.30
N PHE A 109 15.46 -10.41 1.16
CA PHE A 109 16.12 -10.57 -0.14
C PHE A 109 16.21 -9.17 -0.75
N THR A 110 17.43 -8.68 -0.92
CA THR A 110 17.71 -7.34 -1.44
C THR A 110 18.67 -7.45 -2.61
N VAL A 111 18.30 -6.85 -3.73
CA VAL A 111 19.12 -6.73 -4.92
C VAL A 111 18.79 -5.42 -5.60
N GLU A 112 19.83 -4.68 -5.97
CA GLU A 112 19.71 -3.36 -6.55
C GLU A 112 20.54 -3.26 -7.81
N PHE A 113 20.02 -2.55 -8.81
CA PHE A 113 20.61 -2.36 -10.13
C PHE A 113 20.63 -0.87 -10.46
N THR A 114 21.73 -0.39 -11.06
CA THR A 114 21.86 1.00 -11.52
C THR A 114 22.61 1.05 -12.85
N ASP A 115 22.26 2.02 -13.70
CA ASP A 115 23.03 2.37 -14.89
C ASP A 115 24.28 3.21 -14.59
N GLU A 116 24.40 3.74 -13.37
CA GLU A 116 25.53 4.57 -12.97
C GLU A 116 26.77 3.78 -12.57
N LYS A 117 27.93 4.16 -13.13
CA LYS A 117 29.22 3.63 -12.71
C LYS A 117 29.65 4.17 -11.34
N ASN A 118 29.25 5.42 -11.05
CA ASN A 118 29.44 6.01 -9.75
C ASN A 118 28.18 5.73 -8.92
N HIS A 119 28.24 4.68 -8.10
CA HIS A 119 27.15 4.30 -7.21
C HIS A 119 26.76 5.35 -6.15
N GLN A 120 27.52 6.44 -6.00
CA GLN A 120 27.12 7.60 -5.19
C GLN A 120 26.20 8.59 -5.92
N SER A 121 26.04 8.44 -7.23
CA SER A 121 25.20 9.33 -8.04
C SER A 121 23.79 8.76 -8.21
N SER A 122 22.82 9.66 -8.35
CA SER A 122 21.44 9.31 -8.67
C SER A 122 21.38 8.57 -10.02
N PRO A 123 20.64 7.47 -10.11
CA PRO A 123 20.52 6.73 -11.37
C PRO A 123 19.68 7.49 -12.40
N THR A 124 19.98 7.27 -13.70
CA THR A 124 19.00 7.58 -14.76
C THR A 124 18.05 6.40 -14.97
N HIS A 125 18.52 5.17 -14.73
CA HIS A 125 17.71 3.96 -14.69
C HIS A 125 18.16 3.06 -13.54
N ALA A 126 17.21 2.59 -12.74
CA ALA A 126 17.49 1.67 -11.66
C ALA A 126 16.31 0.77 -11.34
N ALA A 127 16.60 -0.31 -10.63
CA ALA A 127 15.61 -1.21 -10.05
C ALA A 127 16.11 -1.70 -8.69
N TYR A 128 15.37 -1.39 -7.63
CA TYR A 128 15.70 -1.78 -6.27
C TYR A 128 14.64 -2.76 -5.78
N LEU A 129 15.04 -4.01 -5.60
CA LEU A 129 14.17 -5.12 -5.22
C LEU A 129 14.42 -5.40 -3.75
N TRP A 130 13.39 -5.24 -2.93
CA TRP A 130 13.48 -5.57 -1.52
C TRP A 130 12.27 -6.36 -1.06
N ARG A 131 12.49 -7.67 -0.87
CA ARG A 131 11.58 -8.51 -0.11
C ARG A 131 11.94 -8.43 1.37
N LYS A 132 11.07 -7.87 2.19
CA LYS A 132 11.24 -7.81 3.64
C LYS A 132 11.30 -9.22 4.23
N SER A 133 12.07 -9.44 5.32
CA SER A 133 12.02 -10.70 6.08
C SER A 133 10.70 -10.86 6.82
N ASP A 134 10.12 -12.06 6.84
CA ASP A 134 9.09 -12.42 7.82
C ASP A 134 9.73 -13.10 9.04
N ARG A 135 9.60 -12.44 10.19
CA ARG A 135 10.15 -12.89 11.49
C ARG A 135 9.09 -13.43 12.44
N GLY A 136 7.86 -13.67 11.97
CA GLY A 136 6.76 -14.22 12.77
C GLY A 136 6.19 -13.28 13.84
N ASN A 137 6.58 -12.01 13.83
CA ASN A 137 5.98 -10.93 14.62
C ASN A 137 5.36 -9.92 13.63
N GLU A 138 4.09 -9.58 13.85
CA GLU A 138 3.16 -8.87 12.96
C GLU A 138 3.48 -7.38 12.70
N GLU A 139 4.73 -7.04 12.35
CA GLU A 139 5.02 -5.76 11.70
C GLU A 139 4.82 -5.96 10.19
N GLN A 140 3.62 -5.67 9.68
CA GLN A 140 3.27 -5.83 8.26
C GLN A 140 3.91 -4.74 7.37
N ASP A 141 5.21 -4.48 7.53
CA ASP A 141 5.95 -3.65 6.59
C ASP A 141 5.82 -4.20 5.17
N TYR A 142 5.82 -3.31 4.19
CA TYR A 142 5.77 -3.70 2.80
C TYR A 142 7.14 -4.20 2.33
N SER A 143 7.12 -5.23 1.50
CA SER A 143 8.15 -5.44 0.48
C SER A 143 7.98 -4.40 -0.62
N SER A 144 9.05 -4.10 -1.35
CA SER A 144 9.01 -3.10 -2.41
C SER A 144 9.80 -3.48 -3.66
N ILE A 145 9.35 -2.95 -4.79
CA ILE A 145 10.17 -2.78 -5.99
C ILE A 145 10.10 -1.31 -6.37
N GLN A 146 11.24 -0.63 -6.39
CA GLN A 146 11.36 0.76 -6.84
C GLN A 146 12.10 0.80 -8.17
N PHE A 147 11.60 1.59 -9.10
CA PHE A 147 12.21 1.84 -10.39
C PHE A 147 12.47 3.32 -10.58
N TYR A 148 13.63 3.63 -11.16
CA TYR A 148 13.94 4.93 -11.74
C TYR A 148 14.12 4.76 -13.25
N TYR A 149 13.75 5.78 -14.02
CA TYR A 149 13.90 5.77 -15.48
C TYR A 149 14.12 7.17 -16.02
N ARG A 150 14.73 7.30 -17.19
CA ARG A 150 14.99 8.61 -17.77
C ARG A 150 13.69 9.26 -18.25
N TRP A 151 13.54 10.56 -17.98
CA TRP A 151 12.34 11.29 -18.42
C TRP A 151 12.13 11.25 -19.93
N GLN A 152 13.20 11.44 -20.71
CA GLN A 152 13.13 11.33 -22.17
C GLN A 152 12.66 9.93 -22.62
N TRP A 153 13.13 8.86 -21.98
CA TRP A 153 12.66 7.52 -22.30
C TRP A 153 11.16 7.38 -22.03
N TRP A 154 10.66 7.92 -20.92
CA TRP A 154 9.21 7.90 -20.63
C TRP A 154 8.42 8.67 -21.68
N LEU A 155 8.88 9.86 -22.10
CA LEU A 155 8.23 10.64 -23.17
C LEU A 155 8.06 9.83 -24.45
N ASP A 156 9.06 9.03 -24.79
CA ASP A 156 9.09 8.21 -26.00
C ASP A 156 8.33 6.86 -25.84
N ASN A 157 8.06 6.41 -24.60
CA ASN A 157 7.58 5.06 -24.31
C ASN A 157 6.37 4.98 -23.35
N LYS A 158 5.56 6.04 -23.24
CA LYS A 158 4.43 6.16 -22.29
C LYS A 158 3.52 4.92 -22.26
N ASP A 159 3.15 4.39 -23.42
CA ASP A 159 2.25 3.23 -23.52
C ASP A 159 2.92 1.90 -23.14
N ALA A 160 4.21 1.75 -23.40
CA ALA A 160 4.97 0.59 -22.94
C ALA A 160 5.12 0.63 -21.43
N TRP A 161 5.49 1.78 -20.87
CA TRP A 161 5.58 2.00 -19.43
C TRP A 161 4.24 1.71 -18.73
N ARG A 162 3.14 2.22 -19.24
CA ARG A 162 1.81 1.99 -18.66
C ARG A 162 1.40 0.53 -18.69
N ARG A 163 1.61 -0.16 -19.81
CA ARG A 163 1.35 -1.62 -19.89
C ARG A 163 2.17 -2.38 -18.86
N PHE A 164 3.43 -2.00 -18.68
CA PHE A 164 4.27 -2.54 -17.61
C PHE A 164 3.65 -2.29 -16.23
N VAL A 165 3.25 -1.05 -15.90
CA VAL A 165 2.63 -0.73 -14.60
C VAL A 165 1.39 -1.59 -14.34
N LEU A 166 0.42 -1.61 -15.26
CA LEU A 166 -0.83 -2.35 -15.10
C LEU A 166 -0.60 -3.86 -15.00
N HIS A 167 0.35 -4.39 -15.78
CA HIS A 167 0.73 -5.80 -15.72
C HIS A 167 1.36 -6.15 -14.37
N THR A 168 2.28 -5.33 -13.88
CA THR A 168 2.93 -5.50 -12.58
C THR A 168 1.93 -5.41 -11.43
N ILE A 169 0.96 -4.51 -11.48
CA ILE A 169 -0.15 -4.45 -10.51
C ILE A 169 -0.95 -5.76 -10.52
N GLY A 170 -1.27 -6.30 -11.69
CA GLY A 170 -2.00 -7.56 -11.82
C GLY A 170 -1.24 -8.76 -11.23
N ARG A 171 0.09 -8.77 -11.39
CA ARG A 171 1.01 -9.80 -10.89
C ARG A 171 1.18 -9.74 -9.37
N LEU A 172 1.60 -8.58 -8.85
CA LEU A 172 1.94 -8.41 -7.42
C LEU A 172 0.73 -8.17 -6.53
N LYS A 173 -0.37 -7.64 -7.08
CA LYS A 173 -1.52 -7.13 -6.31
C LYS A 173 -1.08 -6.23 -5.15
N PRO A 174 -0.30 -5.17 -5.44
CA PRO A 174 0.29 -4.33 -4.41
C PRO A 174 -0.77 -3.64 -3.56
N ALA A 175 -0.44 -3.37 -2.30
CA ALA A 175 -1.29 -2.56 -1.45
C ALA A 175 -1.28 -1.10 -1.89
N GLN A 176 -0.12 -0.59 -2.30
CA GLN A 176 0.05 0.80 -2.74
C GLN A 176 1.04 0.86 -3.91
N VAL A 177 0.83 1.77 -4.86
CA VAL A 177 1.81 2.09 -5.91
C VAL A 177 1.84 3.59 -6.09
N TYR A 178 3.03 4.16 -6.21
CA TYR A 178 3.23 5.59 -6.42
C TYR A 178 4.16 5.83 -7.62
N SER A 179 3.89 6.88 -8.37
CA SER A 179 4.74 7.35 -9.45
C SER A 179 4.63 8.87 -9.59
N GLY A 180 5.74 9.50 -9.93
CA GLY A 180 5.90 10.94 -10.03
C GLY A 180 7.38 11.28 -10.18
N PHE A 181 7.79 12.43 -9.68
CA PHE A 181 9.19 12.81 -9.58
C PHE A 181 9.63 12.81 -8.12
N ALA A 182 10.83 12.30 -7.87
CA ALA A 182 11.50 12.32 -6.56
C ALA A 182 12.99 12.49 -6.80
N MET A 183 13.76 12.79 -5.75
CA MET A 183 15.20 12.61 -5.84
C MET A 183 15.52 11.13 -6.10
N GLY A 184 16.37 10.86 -7.10
CA GLY A 184 16.82 9.53 -7.44
C GLY A 184 17.77 9.00 -6.38
N ASN A 185 17.37 8.02 -5.58
CA ASN A 185 18.25 7.48 -4.54
C ASN A 185 19.46 6.81 -5.19
N PRO A 186 20.70 7.24 -4.86
CA PRO A 186 21.90 6.52 -5.26
C PRO A 186 21.92 5.10 -4.71
N LEU A 187 22.68 4.23 -5.37
CA LEU A 187 22.86 2.84 -4.93
C LEU A 187 23.64 2.76 -3.61
N GLU A 188 24.57 3.70 -3.37
CA GLU A 188 25.26 3.79 -2.10
C GLU A 188 24.33 4.29 -0.99
N PHE A 189 23.92 3.36 -0.12
CA PHE A 189 22.99 3.60 0.98
C PHE A 189 23.33 4.83 1.85
N GLY A 190 24.63 5.12 2.04
CA GLY A 190 25.09 6.28 2.79
C GLY A 190 24.71 7.64 2.19
N MET A 191 24.40 7.70 0.89
CA MET A 191 24.04 8.94 0.18
C MET A 191 22.61 9.42 0.46
N ARG A 192 21.84 8.67 1.25
CA ARG A 192 20.47 9.07 1.59
C ARG A 192 20.44 10.36 2.40
N SER A 193 21.45 10.64 3.26
CA SER A 193 21.55 11.93 3.96
C SER A 193 21.58 13.09 2.96
N GLU A 194 22.48 13.03 1.99
CA GLU A 194 22.68 14.05 0.97
C GLU A 194 21.43 14.22 0.10
N THR A 195 20.76 13.11 -0.23
CA THR A 195 19.48 13.12 -0.95
C THR A 195 18.36 13.80 -0.14
N ALA A 196 18.31 13.59 1.18
CA ALA A 196 17.29 14.16 2.06
C ALA A 196 17.44 15.68 2.23
N VAL A 197 18.66 16.21 2.19
CA VAL A 197 18.92 17.66 2.16
C VAL A 197 18.28 18.28 0.91
N TRP A 198 18.48 17.67 -0.26
CA TRP A 198 17.83 18.12 -1.50
C TRP A 198 16.30 17.99 -1.48
N ASP A 199 15.76 16.88 -0.94
CA ASP A 199 14.31 16.71 -0.75
C ASP A 199 13.72 17.91 0.01
N ARG A 200 14.34 18.29 1.14
CA ARG A 200 13.86 19.40 1.99
C ARG A 200 14.09 20.76 1.35
N ALA A 201 15.22 20.97 0.67
CA ALA A 201 15.53 22.25 0.02
C ALA A 201 14.58 22.54 -1.16
N LEU A 202 14.19 21.52 -1.93
CA LEU A 202 13.33 21.69 -3.11
C LEU A 202 11.82 21.67 -2.81
N ALA A 203 11.39 21.03 -1.72
CA ALA A 203 9.97 20.87 -1.38
C ALA A 203 9.16 22.19 -1.22
N PRO A 204 9.74 23.31 -0.75
CA PRO A 204 9.08 24.62 -0.75
C PRO A 204 8.86 25.22 -2.14
N HIS A 205 9.46 24.66 -3.19
CA HIS A 205 9.40 25.20 -4.55
C HIS A 205 8.54 24.37 -5.49
N PHE A 206 8.28 23.10 -5.16
CA PHE A 206 7.59 22.15 -6.03
C PHE A 206 6.60 21.28 -5.25
N TYR A 207 5.30 21.45 -5.51
CA TYR A 207 4.26 20.62 -4.86
C TYR A 207 4.28 19.16 -5.32
N GLY A 208 4.78 18.91 -6.54
CA GLY A 208 4.81 17.61 -7.20
C GLY A 208 6.08 16.79 -6.96
N LEU A 209 7.09 17.35 -6.28
CA LEU A 209 8.23 16.59 -5.80
C LEU A 209 7.74 15.66 -4.67
N ASP A 210 8.03 14.37 -4.77
CA ASP A 210 7.73 13.36 -3.76
C ASP A 210 9.02 12.95 -3.01
N THR A 211 8.87 12.42 -1.80
CA THR A 211 9.95 11.83 -1.02
C THR A 211 9.75 10.31 -1.01
N ASP A 212 10.24 9.63 -2.05
CA ASP A 212 10.07 8.18 -2.23
C ASP A 212 11.29 7.39 -1.74
N TYR A 213 11.27 7.00 -0.46
CA TYR A 213 12.33 6.24 0.20
C TYR A 213 11.78 5.00 0.92
N PRO A 214 11.65 3.84 0.23
CA PRO A 214 11.05 2.63 0.78
C PRO A 214 11.65 2.14 2.11
N PHE A 215 12.97 2.27 2.29
CA PHE A 215 13.65 1.90 3.54
C PHE A 215 13.15 2.74 4.72
N GLY A 216 13.13 4.07 4.58
CA GLY A 216 12.68 4.97 5.65
C GLY A 216 11.21 4.80 5.96
N MET A 217 10.40 4.50 4.94
CA MET A 217 8.97 4.23 5.09
C MET A 217 8.65 2.92 5.81
N ALA A 218 9.64 2.08 6.12
CA ALA A 218 9.47 0.89 6.94
C ALA A 218 9.68 1.14 8.45
N PHE A 219 10.03 2.37 8.87
CA PHE A 219 10.16 2.69 10.29
C PHE A 219 8.81 3.03 10.92
N THR A 220 8.56 2.50 12.12
CA THR A 220 7.26 2.57 12.81
C THR A 220 6.91 3.98 13.30
N PRO A 221 5.69 4.50 13.02
CA PRO A 221 4.64 3.88 12.22
C PRO A 221 4.99 3.92 10.72
N GLY A 222 5.16 2.73 10.14
CA GLY A 222 5.53 2.59 8.73
C GLY A 222 4.35 2.84 7.81
N LEU A 223 4.64 2.90 6.51
CA LEU A 223 3.66 3.14 5.45
C LEU A 223 2.37 2.29 5.54
N PRO A 224 2.34 1.04 6.05
CA PRO A 224 1.08 0.30 6.24
C PRO A 224 0.02 1.02 7.09
N ALA A 225 0.40 2.00 7.92
CA ALA A 225 -0.52 2.81 8.72
C ALA A 225 -1.17 3.98 7.95
N GLY A 226 -1.03 4.04 6.62
CA GLY A 226 -1.80 5.00 5.81
C GLY A 226 -1.34 5.04 4.36
N ILE A 227 -1.75 6.08 3.65
CA ILE A 227 -1.22 6.38 2.32
C ILE A 227 -0.51 7.73 2.31
N ARG A 228 0.46 7.90 1.43
CA ARG A 228 1.07 9.20 1.15
C ARG A 228 0.18 10.01 0.21
N PRO A 229 0.23 11.36 0.26
CA PRO A 229 -0.43 12.20 -0.73
C PRO A 229 0.23 11.97 -2.10
N PRO A 230 -0.48 11.42 -3.10
CA PRO A 230 0.10 11.17 -4.42
C PRO A 230 0.30 12.46 -5.21
N THR A 231 1.35 12.50 -6.04
CA THR A 231 1.65 13.67 -6.90
C THR A 231 1.20 13.47 -8.35
N TRP A 232 1.23 12.23 -8.86
CA TRP A 232 0.76 11.90 -10.21
C TRP A 232 0.09 10.53 -10.31
N GLY A 233 0.86 9.46 -10.50
CA GLY A 233 0.37 8.10 -10.70
C GLY A 233 0.17 7.38 -9.37
N PHE A 234 -1.00 6.82 -9.13
CA PHE A 234 -1.35 6.18 -7.86
C PHE A 234 -2.22 4.94 -8.05
N PHE A 235 -1.91 3.86 -7.35
CA PHE A 235 -2.80 2.71 -7.25
C PHE A 235 -3.60 2.74 -5.94
N LEU A 236 -4.90 2.97 -6.06
CA LEU A 236 -5.85 2.78 -4.98
C LEU A 236 -6.31 1.31 -4.98
N SER A 237 -5.63 0.47 -4.19
CA SER A 237 -6.05 -0.92 -4.00
C SER A 237 -7.41 -1.00 -3.29
N ASP A 238 -8.11 -2.12 -3.45
CA ASP A 238 -9.37 -2.32 -2.71
C ASP A 238 -9.17 -2.29 -1.19
N ILE A 239 -8.01 -2.73 -0.70
CA ILE A 239 -7.62 -2.68 0.73
C ILE A 239 -7.74 -1.25 1.27
N TRP A 240 -7.33 -0.25 0.49
CA TRP A 240 -7.39 1.16 0.90
C TRP A 240 -8.72 1.82 0.53
N ARG A 241 -9.30 1.48 -0.62
CA ARG A 241 -10.62 1.98 -1.04
C ARG A 241 -11.70 1.62 -0.02
N GLU A 242 -11.70 0.40 0.50
CA GLU A 242 -12.70 -0.05 1.48
C GLU A 242 -12.65 0.75 2.78
N LYS A 243 -11.45 1.17 3.21
CA LYS A 243 -11.28 2.07 4.37
C LYS A 243 -11.93 3.45 4.16
N LEU A 244 -12.09 3.89 2.91
CA LEU A 244 -12.83 5.11 2.58
C LEU A 244 -14.34 4.92 2.54
N SER A 245 -14.82 3.67 2.57
CA SER A 245 -16.24 3.30 2.43
C SER A 245 -16.88 3.86 1.14
N VAL A 246 -16.13 3.84 0.03
CA VAL A 246 -16.57 4.30 -1.30
C VAL A 246 -16.47 3.15 -2.30
N SER A 247 -17.40 3.03 -3.25
CA SER A 247 -17.31 2.05 -4.35
C SER A 247 -16.26 2.47 -5.39
N ARG A 248 -15.92 1.58 -6.34
CA ARG A 248 -15.02 1.93 -7.46
C ARG A 248 -15.67 2.93 -8.41
N GLU A 249 -16.99 2.84 -8.57
CA GLU A 249 -17.83 3.77 -9.32
C GLU A 249 -17.85 5.15 -8.63
N ASP A 250 -17.92 5.18 -7.30
CA ASP A 250 -17.81 6.43 -6.54
C ASP A 250 -16.44 7.07 -6.75
N VAL A 251 -15.34 6.32 -6.74
CA VAL A 251 -14.00 6.86 -7.04
C VAL A 251 -13.99 7.54 -8.41
N ILE A 252 -14.56 6.89 -9.44
CA ILE A 252 -14.69 7.47 -10.79
C ILE A 252 -15.54 8.74 -10.75
N ALA A 253 -16.66 8.74 -10.03
CA ALA A 253 -17.54 9.91 -9.92
C ALA A 253 -16.86 11.09 -9.20
N HIS A 254 -16.12 10.84 -8.11
CA HIS A 254 -15.38 11.87 -7.36
C HIS A 254 -14.21 12.46 -8.16
N LEU A 255 -13.64 11.69 -9.09
CA LEU A 255 -12.50 12.06 -9.92
C LEU A 255 -12.90 12.28 -11.38
N ASN A 256 -14.16 12.67 -11.64
CA ASN A 256 -14.70 12.91 -12.98
C ASN A 256 -14.17 14.23 -13.57
N ASP A 257 -12.86 14.28 -13.84
CA ASP A 257 -12.16 15.33 -14.57
C ASP A 257 -11.61 14.72 -15.87
N PRO A 258 -11.80 15.35 -17.04
CA PRO A 258 -11.36 14.81 -18.33
C PRO A 258 -9.84 14.62 -18.45
N ARG A 259 -9.04 15.25 -17.57
CA ARG A 259 -7.60 15.08 -17.52
C ARG A 259 -7.18 13.84 -16.72
N ILE A 260 -8.05 13.30 -15.87
CA ILE A 260 -7.74 12.12 -15.03
C ILE A 260 -8.06 10.85 -15.81
N ARG A 261 -7.12 9.91 -15.84
CA ARG A 261 -7.37 8.54 -16.33
C ARG A 261 -7.47 7.58 -15.16
N ILE A 262 -8.45 6.67 -15.22
CA ILE A 262 -8.63 5.59 -14.25
C ILE A 262 -8.70 4.26 -14.99
N ASP A 263 -7.77 3.35 -14.70
CA ASP A 263 -7.80 1.97 -15.16
C ASP A 263 -8.27 1.08 -14.01
N THR A 264 -9.40 0.38 -14.19
CA THR A 264 -9.93 -0.54 -13.18
C THR A 264 -9.33 -1.93 -13.38
N LEU A 265 -8.65 -2.44 -12.35
CA LEU A 265 -8.04 -3.77 -12.32
C LEU A 265 -8.81 -4.70 -11.38
N SER A 266 -8.45 -5.98 -11.33
CA SER A 266 -9.10 -6.94 -10.42
C SER A 266 -8.94 -6.59 -8.94
N CYS A 267 -7.87 -5.88 -8.56
CA CYS A 267 -7.47 -5.60 -7.17
C CYS A 267 -7.53 -4.12 -6.76
N GLY A 268 -8.07 -3.23 -7.61
CA GLY A 268 -8.15 -1.80 -7.34
C GLY A 268 -8.20 -0.96 -8.61
N GLN A 269 -7.85 0.33 -8.48
CA GLN A 269 -7.86 1.30 -9.58
C GLN A 269 -6.51 2.03 -9.67
N TRP A 270 -5.91 2.02 -10.86
CA TRP A 270 -4.77 2.87 -11.18
C TRP A 270 -5.26 4.23 -11.67
N ILE A 271 -4.75 5.31 -11.08
CA ILE A 271 -5.20 6.68 -11.28
C ILE A 271 -4.01 7.52 -11.76
N GLU A 272 -4.13 8.18 -12.90
CA GLU A 272 -3.15 9.17 -13.40
C GLU A 272 -3.76 10.57 -13.38
N LEU A 273 -3.11 11.49 -12.68
CA LEU A 273 -3.52 12.89 -12.58
C LEU A 273 -2.96 13.71 -13.75
N GLY A 274 -3.72 13.81 -14.85
CA GLY A 274 -3.27 14.52 -16.03
C GLY A 274 -2.46 13.63 -16.99
N PRO A 275 -2.06 14.17 -18.15
CA PRO A 275 -1.43 13.39 -19.22
C PRO A 275 0.01 12.96 -18.92
N GLN A 276 0.65 13.53 -17.89
CA GLN A 276 2.05 13.28 -17.53
C GLN A 276 2.33 13.71 -16.08
N PRO A 277 3.42 13.21 -15.44
CA PRO A 277 3.84 13.74 -14.14
C PRO A 277 4.31 15.19 -14.26
N GLU A 278 4.08 15.96 -13.20
CA GLU A 278 4.49 17.36 -13.11
C GLU A 278 5.05 17.67 -11.71
N LEU A 279 6.03 18.58 -11.65
CA LEU A 279 6.62 19.06 -10.39
C LEU A 279 5.79 20.17 -9.71
N TYR A 280 4.85 20.77 -10.43
CA TYR A 280 3.98 21.85 -9.93
C TYR A 280 4.75 22.97 -9.19
N PRO A 281 5.49 23.84 -9.92
CA PRO A 281 6.16 24.98 -9.31
C PRO A 281 5.20 25.82 -8.48
N VAL A 282 5.56 26.11 -7.23
CA VAL A 282 4.69 26.75 -6.24
C VAL A 282 4.18 28.12 -6.72
N GLU A 283 5.00 28.85 -7.47
CA GLU A 283 4.64 30.15 -8.09
C GLU A 283 3.46 30.08 -9.06
N ARG A 284 3.08 28.88 -9.53
CA ARG A 284 1.90 28.66 -10.39
C ARG A 284 0.62 28.37 -9.60
N GLY A 285 0.71 28.37 -8.27
CA GLY A 285 -0.41 28.08 -7.38
C GLY A 285 -0.58 26.59 -7.08
N VAL A 286 -1.54 26.30 -6.20
CA VAL A 286 -1.81 24.94 -5.73
C VAL A 286 -2.42 24.09 -6.86
N PRO A 287 -1.89 22.90 -7.16
CA PRO A 287 -2.33 22.13 -8.32
C PRO A 287 -3.70 21.49 -8.11
N GLU A 288 -4.60 21.69 -9.08
CA GLU A 288 -6.01 21.29 -8.98
C GLU A 288 -6.23 19.78 -8.86
N LEU A 289 -5.53 18.98 -9.68
CA LEU A 289 -5.74 17.53 -9.75
C LEU A 289 -5.27 16.80 -8.48
N PRO A 290 -4.07 17.09 -7.91
CA PRO A 290 -3.69 16.56 -6.61
C PRO A 290 -4.64 16.99 -5.48
N VAL A 291 -5.14 18.23 -5.49
CA VAL A 291 -6.14 18.69 -4.50
C VAL A 291 -7.44 17.89 -4.63
N LEU A 292 -7.93 17.67 -5.86
CA LEU A 292 -9.14 16.87 -6.10
C LEU A 292 -8.99 15.45 -5.57
N LEU A 293 -7.86 14.79 -5.88
CA LEU A 293 -7.56 13.45 -5.37
C LEU A 293 -7.42 13.45 -3.84
N ASN A 294 -6.73 14.44 -3.27
CA ASN A 294 -6.53 14.55 -1.83
C ASN A 294 -7.85 14.70 -1.06
N ARG A 295 -8.87 15.37 -1.61
CA ARG A 295 -10.21 15.43 -0.96
C ARG A 295 -10.81 14.03 -0.75
N LEU A 296 -10.59 13.11 -1.68
CA LEU A 296 -11.02 11.72 -1.54
C LEU A 296 -10.14 10.97 -0.54
N LEU A 297 -8.82 11.13 -0.64
CA LEU A 297 -7.82 10.32 0.04
C LEU A 297 -7.48 10.78 1.47
N ARG A 298 -7.70 12.05 1.83
CA ARG A 298 -7.28 12.67 3.12
C ARG A 298 -7.66 11.83 4.34
N ARG A 299 -8.82 11.16 4.31
CA ARG A 299 -9.34 10.33 5.40
C ARG A 299 -8.52 9.07 5.69
N ILE A 300 -7.74 8.59 4.73
CA ILE A 300 -6.85 7.42 4.88
C ILE A 300 -5.37 7.80 4.75
N ARG A 301 -5.06 9.11 4.65
CA ARG A 301 -3.68 9.60 4.60
C ARG A 301 -2.96 9.18 5.88
N HIS A 302 -1.71 8.78 5.72
CA HIS A 302 -0.86 8.42 6.83
C HIS A 302 -0.77 9.60 7.80
N PRO A 303 -1.22 9.44 9.06
CA PRO A 303 -1.43 10.58 9.93
C PRO A 303 -0.13 11.25 10.33
N GLN A 304 0.98 10.48 10.41
CA GLN A 304 2.30 10.95 10.87
C GLN A 304 3.44 10.17 10.22
N LEU A 305 3.47 10.15 8.89
CA LEU A 305 4.59 9.49 8.21
C LEU A 305 5.82 10.34 8.48
N GLU A 306 6.93 9.74 8.86
CA GLU A 306 8.18 10.45 9.03
C GLU A 306 8.97 10.41 7.72
N LEU A 307 9.42 11.58 7.25
CA LEU A 307 10.30 11.72 6.09
C LEU A 307 11.78 11.86 6.50
N THR A 308 12.04 11.88 7.82
CA THR A 308 13.37 11.79 8.44
C THR A 308 13.95 10.39 8.22
N GLY A 309 14.68 10.20 7.13
CA GLY A 309 15.30 8.91 6.81
C GLY A 309 16.58 8.65 7.59
N PHE A 310 17.48 9.64 7.60
CA PHE A 310 18.73 9.65 8.36
C PHE A 310 18.83 10.97 9.10
N GLY A 311 19.05 10.90 10.41
CA GLY A 311 19.04 12.06 11.28
C GLY A 311 20.24 12.96 11.08
N GLU A 312 19.98 14.26 11.19
CA GLU A 312 20.94 15.30 11.54
C GLU A 312 21.89 14.80 12.64
N TRP A 313 23.20 14.98 12.46
CA TRP A 313 24.18 14.77 13.54
C TRP A 313 24.54 16.11 14.19
N ASP A 314 25.09 16.06 15.41
CA ASP A 314 25.54 17.26 16.12
C ASP A 314 26.52 18.07 15.25
N GLY A 315 26.11 19.30 14.89
CA GLY A 315 26.90 20.20 14.05
C GLY A 315 26.78 19.96 12.54
N ASP A 316 25.77 19.21 12.08
CA ASP A 316 25.38 19.17 10.66
C ASP A 316 24.86 20.56 10.24
N PRO A 317 25.46 21.20 9.21
CA PRO A 317 25.02 22.51 8.74
C PRO A 317 23.80 22.45 7.80
N ASN A 318 23.28 21.26 7.48
CA ASN A 318 22.21 21.08 6.51
C ASN A 318 20.81 21.02 7.14
N GLU A 319 19.82 21.50 6.39
CA GLU A 319 18.41 21.38 6.78
C GLU A 319 17.80 20.07 6.28
N TYR A 320 17.05 19.42 7.16
CA TYR A 320 16.26 18.22 6.85
C TYR A 320 14.79 18.48 7.14
N PHE A 321 13.92 17.60 6.63
CA PHE A 321 12.54 17.57 7.11
C PHE A 321 12.55 17.29 8.60
N ASP A 322 11.94 18.16 9.40
CA ASP A 322 11.57 17.83 10.76
C ASP A 322 10.15 17.25 10.81
N ARG A 323 9.67 16.91 12.00
CA ARG A 323 8.33 16.37 12.20
C ARG A 323 7.22 17.35 11.79
N ILE A 324 7.39 18.65 12.05
CA ILE A 324 6.39 19.68 11.76
C ILE A 324 6.30 19.91 10.25
N ASP A 325 7.43 20.16 9.60
CA ASP A 325 7.54 20.33 8.16
C ASP A 325 7.05 19.10 7.41
N THR A 326 7.36 17.90 7.91
CA THR A 326 6.81 16.67 7.35
C THR A 326 5.28 16.68 7.33
N GLN A 327 4.63 17.04 8.45
CA GLN A 327 3.16 17.08 8.48
C GLN A 327 2.58 18.16 7.57
N ARG A 328 3.18 19.36 7.56
CA ARG A 328 2.77 20.45 6.68
C ARG A 328 2.89 20.04 5.21
N TRP A 329 4.00 19.39 4.84
CA TRP A 329 4.23 18.87 3.50
C TRP A 329 3.28 17.73 3.12
N LEU A 330 2.99 16.80 4.02
CA LEU A 330 1.99 15.74 3.78
C LEU A 330 0.58 16.33 3.60
N ALA A 331 0.30 17.45 4.25
CA ALA A 331 -0.94 18.19 4.15
C ALA A 331 -0.98 19.21 2.99
N ARG A 332 0.07 19.35 2.16
CA ARG A 332 0.20 20.44 1.16
C ARG A 332 -0.98 20.63 0.20
N PHE A 333 -1.78 19.58 -0.02
CA PHE A 333 -2.98 19.60 -0.86
C PHE A 333 -4.30 19.78 -0.08
N ASP A 334 -4.25 19.98 1.23
CA ASP A 334 -5.41 20.33 2.04
C ASP A 334 -5.82 21.78 1.75
N GLY A 335 -7.12 22.07 1.84
CA GLY A 335 -7.64 23.43 1.62
C GLY A 335 -7.18 24.42 2.68
N ASP A 336 -6.95 23.92 3.90
CA ASP A 336 -6.46 24.62 5.08
C ASP A 336 -4.93 24.54 5.25
N SER A 337 -4.20 24.00 4.26
CA SER A 337 -2.73 23.91 4.35
C SER A 337 -2.05 25.26 4.21
N ASP A 338 -1.00 25.43 5.00
CA ASP A 338 -0.09 26.57 5.02
C ASP A 338 1.24 26.28 4.31
N TRP A 339 1.41 25.13 3.65
CA TRP A 339 2.65 24.79 2.95
C TRP A 339 2.73 25.45 1.55
N PRO A 340 3.86 26.08 1.17
CA PRO A 340 5.10 26.23 1.96
C PRO A 340 5.00 27.31 3.05
N THR A 341 4.31 28.41 2.76
CA THR A 341 3.98 29.44 3.76
C THR A 341 2.54 29.95 3.60
N PRO A 342 1.90 30.48 4.66
CA PRO A 342 0.58 31.11 4.58
C PRO A 342 0.49 32.21 3.50
N GLU A 343 1.53 33.02 3.34
CA GLU A 343 1.55 34.16 2.41
C GLU A 343 1.47 33.68 0.96
N ILE A 344 2.26 32.67 0.62
CA ILE A 344 2.21 32.01 -0.71
C ILE A 344 0.82 31.42 -0.96
N ARG A 345 0.17 30.94 0.09
CA ARG A 345 -1.19 30.38 0.05
C ARG A 345 -2.30 31.43 0.06
N GLY A 346 -1.96 32.73 0.12
CA GLY A 346 -2.92 33.81 0.24
C GLY A 346 -3.73 33.76 1.54
N LEU A 347 -3.22 33.06 2.56
CA LEU A 347 -3.79 32.96 3.90
C LEU A 347 -3.19 34.04 4.79
N THR A 348 -3.98 34.54 5.75
CA THR A 348 -3.42 35.36 6.83
C THR A 348 -2.55 34.47 7.73
N PRO A 349 -1.35 34.88 8.15
CA PRO A 349 -0.53 34.11 9.07
C PRO A 349 -1.35 33.79 10.33
N GLY A 350 -1.57 32.49 10.57
CA GLY A 350 -2.26 32.01 11.76
C GLY A 350 -1.33 31.96 12.97
N ASP A 351 -1.86 31.49 14.10
CA ASP A 351 -1.02 31.11 15.24
C ASP A 351 0.04 30.07 14.80
N PRO A 352 1.23 30.07 15.42
CA PRO A 352 2.29 29.13 15.07
C PRO A 352 1.80 27.67 15.10
N PRO A 353 2.30 26.79 14.21
CA PRO A 353 1.87 25.41 14.15
C PRO A 353 1.96 24.74 15.52
N VAL A 354 0.85 24.17 16.00
CA VAL A 354 0.83 23.38 17.23
C VAL A 354 1.60 22.09 16.99
N GLU A 355 2.44 21.68 17.94
CA GLU A 355 3.14 20.40 17.85
C GLU A 355 2.16 19.27 17.51
N PRO A 356 2.46 18.43 16.51
CA PRO A 356 1.59 17.33 16.16
C PRO A 356 1.50 16.38 17.35
N THR A 357 0.27 16.10 17.75
CA THR A 357 -0.09 15.11 18.77
C THR A 357 0.61 13.78 18.49
N ALA A 358 1.44 13.22 19.37
CA ALA A 358 2.14 11.97 19.04
C ALA A 358 1.18 10.82 18.66
N THR A 359 1.53 10.01 17.65
CA THR A 359 0.74 8.85 17.16
C THR A 359 1.05 7.56 17.89
N HIS A 360 2.12 7.53 18.66
CA HIS A 360 2.49 6.35 19.40
C HIS A 360 2.99 6.74 20.77
N VAL A 361 2.84 5.81 21.71
CA VAL A 361 3.20 6.00 23.09
C VAL A 361 3.62 4.66 23.66
N VAL A 362 4.78 4.64 24.32
CA VAL A 362 5.29 3.41 24.92
C VAL A 362 4.49 3.12 26.18
N VAL A 363 4.34 1.84 26.53
CA VAL A 363 3.72 1.43 27.79
C VAL A 363 4.30 2.23 28.98
N GLY A 364 3.43 2.71 29.85
CA GLY A 364 3.82 3.52 31.01
C GLY A 364 4.08 5.00 30.72
N GLU A 365 4.01 5.45 29.48
CA GLU A 365 4.02 6.88 29.13
C GLU A 365 2.59 7.45 29.06
N PRO A 366 2.42 8.77 29.29
CA PRO A 366 1.11 9.41 29.20
C PRO A 366 0.63 9.49 27.75
N ILE A 367 -0.62 9.13 27.51
CA ILE A 367 -1.33 9.30 26.25
C ILE A 367 -1.37 10.81 25.94
N PRO A 368 -0.84 11.25 24.78
CA PRO A 368 -0.66 12.66 24.46
C PRO A 368 -1.99 13.38 24.14
N SER A 369 -3.00 12.63 23.68
CA SER A 369 -4.30 13.18 23.31
C SER A 369 -5.44 12.20 23.49
N ASP A 370 -6.62 12.75 23.71
CA ASP A 370 -7.89 12.08 23.52
C ASP A 370 -7.98 11.36 22.16
N GLY A 371 -8.47 10.13 22.19
CA GLY A 371 -8.76 9.40 20.96
C GLY A 371 -8.86 7.90 21.12
N TRP A 372 -9.15 7.23 20.01
CA TRP A 372 -9.03 5.78 19.90
C TRP A 372 -7.60 5.40 19.61
N TRP A 373 -7.10 4.42 20.34
CA TRP A 373 -5.77 3.86 20.19
C TRP A 373 -5.88 2.34 20.19
N TYR A 374 -4.96 1.67 19.54
CA TYR A 374 -4.83 0.23 19.54
C TYR A 374 -3.37 -0.14 19.76
N THR A 375 -3.09 -1.39 20.06
CA THR A 375 -1.74 -1.93 20.10
C THR A 375 -1.73 -3.26 19.39
N LEU A 376 -0.74 -3.43 18.50
CA LEU A 376 -0.55 -4.69 17.78
C LEU A 376 -0.18 -5.85 18.73
N ALA A 377 0.20 -5.56 19.97
CA ALA A 377 0.47 -6.57 20.99
C ALA A 377 -0.78 -7.38 21.40
N LYS A 378 -2.00 -6.96 21.01
CA LYS A 378 -3.24 -7.69 21.29
C LYS A 378 -4.32 -7.45 20.24
N THR A 379 -4.86 -8.55 19.72
CA THR A 379 -6.07 -8.52 18.91
C THR A 379 -7.23 -7.87 19.67
N HIS A 380 -8.02 -7.05 18.95
CA HIS A 380 -9.10 -6.26 19.53
C HIS A 380 -8.69 -5.33 20.69
N SER A 381 -7.45 -4.82 20.68
CA SER A 381 -6.95 -3.87 21.70
C SER A 381 -7.56 -2.46 21.63
N ARG A 382 -8.26 -2.14 20.54
CA ARG A 382 -8.73 -0.79 20.23
C ARG A 382 -9.59 -0.25 21.38
N ARG A 383 -9.16 0.84 22.01
CA ARG A 383 -9.88 1.50 23.10
C ARG A 383 -9.68 3.00 23.06
N TYR A 384 -10.64 3.71 23.63
CA TYR A 384 -10.51 5.14 23.81
C TYR A 384 -9.61 5.43 25.02
N PHE A 385 -8.78 6.46 24.91
CA PHE A 385 -7.99 7.03 25.99
C PHE A 385 -8.26 8.51 26.10
N LYS A 386 -8.19 9.03 27.33
CA LYS A 386 -8.07 10.46 27.61
C LYS A 386 -6.60 10.89 27.62
N ALA A 387 -6.34 12.13 27.22
CA ALA A 387 -5.03 12.74 27.37
C ALA A 387 -4.56 12.65 28.83
N GLY A 388 -3.30 12.28 29.04
CA GLY A 388 -2.70 12.07 30.37
C GLY A 388 -2.97 10.72 31.01
N GLU A 389 -3.85 9.87 30.47
CA GLU A 389 -3.92 8.46 30.90
C GLU A 389 -2.59 7.75 30.59
N PHE A 390 -2.16 6.77 31.38
CA PHE A 390 -0.95 6.02 31.06
C PHE A 390 -1.24 4.85 30.13
N ALA A 391 -0.40 4.69 29.10
CA ALA A 391 -0.46 3.59 28.16
C ALA A 391 -0.33 2.24 28.89
N PRO A 392 -1.37 1.38 28.93
CA PRO A 392 -1.42 0.23 29.82
C PRO A 392 -0.68 -0.98 29.23
N PRO A 393 -0.09 -1.85 30.07
CA PRO A 393 0.49 -3.10 29.61
C PRO A 393 -0.59 -4.10 29.19
N VAL A 394 -0.22 -4.99 28.26
CA VAL A 394 -1.17 -5.93 27.64
C VAL A 394 -0.98 -7.39 28.07
N SER A 395 0.17 -7.78 28.64
CA SER A 395 0.33 -8.94 29.54
C SER A 395 1.74 -8.96 30.17
N GLN A 396 1.90 -9.56 31.35
CA GLN A 396 3.16 -9.60 32.12
C GLN A 396 4.10 -10.77 31.82
N ASN A 397 3.86 -11.58 30.78
CA ASN A 397 4.80 -12.67 30.43
C ASN A 397 5.92 -12.13 29.54
N ALA A 398 6.89 -11.53 30.20
CA ALA A 398 8.12 -10.99 29.64
C ALA A 398 8.91 -12.06 28.87
N SER A 399 8.81 -12.04 27.54
CA SER A 399 9.88 -12.53 26.65
C SER A 399 10.02 -11.72 25.36
N ARG A 400 9.20 -10.68 25.12
CA ARG A 400 9.18 -9.96 23.84
C ARG A 400 8.77 -8.49 24.01
N GLY A 401 9.61 -7.58 23.52
CA GLY A 401 9.29 -6.21 23.07
C GLY A 401 8.68 -5.22 24.07
N ARG A 402 8.91 -3.92 23.86
CA ARG A 402 8.13 -2.86 24.54
C ARG A 402 6.74 -2.80 23.90
N VAL A 403 5.67 -2.78 24.69
CA VAL A 403 4.31 -2.58 24.18
C VAL A 403 4.17 -1.11 23.75
N ILE A 404 3.73 -0.88 22.52
CA ILE A 404 3.50 0.45 21.97
C ILE A 404 2.01 0.57 21.62
N TRP A 405 1.38 1.62 22.13
CA TRP A 405 0.03 2.02 21.75
C TRP A 405 0.12 2.99 20.58
N GLN A 406 -0.63 2.71 19.52
CA GLN A 406 -0.73 3.48 18.30
C GLN A 406 -2.09 4.14 18.22
N ARG A 407 -2.12 5.40 17.81
CA ARG A 407 -3.34 6.15 17.62
C ARG A 407 -4.06 5.62 16.39
N ASP A 408 -5.32 5.26 16.55
CA ASP A 408 -6.12 4.72 15.45
C ASP A 408 -6.39 5.82 14.40
N ILE A 409 -6.36 5.44 13.13
CA ILE A 409 -6.71 6.34 12.03
C ILE A 409 -8.23 6.55 12.01
N ASP A 410 -9.00 5.50 12.30
CA ASP A 410 -10.43 5.62 12.56
C ASP A 410 -10.62 6.12 13.99
N GLN A 411 -11.23 7.29 14.15
CA GLN A 411 -11.52 7.89 15.47
C GLN A 411 -12.99 7.81 15.87
N ARG A 412 -13.80 7.08 15.09
CA ARG A 412 -15.21 6.84 15.45
C ARG A 412 -15.30 5.84 16.58
N ALA A 413 -16.34 5.96 17.40
CA ALA A 413 -16.68 4.87 18.31
C ALA A 413 -16.90 3.58 17.50
N PRO A 414 -16.46 2.40 17.98
CA PRO A 414 -16.82 1.15 17.36
C PRO A 414 -18.34 1.14 17.19
N GLU A 415 -18.82 0.82 15.98
CA GLU A 415 -20.24 0.61 15.81
C GLU A 415 -20.67 -0.50 16.78
N PRO A 416 -21.78 -0.31 17.51
CA PRO A 416 -22.27 -1.33 18.42
C PRO A 416 -22.48 -2.60 17.62
N GLU A 417 -21.90 -3.70 18.12
CA GLU A 417 -22.00 -4.99 17.45
C GLU A 417 -23.47 -5.28 17.16
N PRO A 418 -23.87 -5.55 15.90
CA PRO A 418 -25.26 -5.83 15.59
C PRO A 418 -25.76 -6.99 16.45
N ALA A 419 -26.99 -6.94 16.95
CA ALA A 419 -27.48 -7.94 17.89
C ALA A 419 -27.31 -9.36 17.31
N ARG A 420 -26.72 -10.26 18.10
CA ARG A 420 -26.56 -11.68 17.74
C ARG A 420 -27.83 -12.49 18.02
N GLN A 421 -28.92 -11.82 18.39
CA GLN A 421 -30.20 -12.45 18.66
C GLN A 421 -31.33 -11.58 18.12
N ALA A 422 -32.33 -12.20 17.51
CA ALA A 422 -33.53 -11.51 17.04
C ALA A 422 -34.71 -12.49 16.99
N LYS A 423 -35.94 -11.97 17.15
CA LYS A 423 -37.15 -12.79 17.12
C LYS A 423 -37.66 -12.97 15.70
N THR A 424 -38.42 -14.03 15.49
CA THR A 424 -39.21 -14.22 14.27
C THR A 424 -39.96 -12.94 13.87
N GLY A 425 -39.89 -12.56 12.60
CA GLY A 425 -40.50 -11.36 12.04
C GLY A 425 -39.69 -10.07 12.20
N GLN A 426 -38.66 -10.05 13.05
CA GLN A 426 -37.75 -8.90 13.14
C GLN A 426 -36.71 -8.94 12.00
N PRO A 427 -36.31 -7.77 11.47
CA PRO A 427 -35.22 -7.68 10.48
C PRO A 427 -33.94 -8.24 11.08
N ALA A 428 -33.22 -9.07 10.32
CA ALA A 428 -32.00 -9.70 10.77
C ALA A 428 -30.89 -8.64 10.93
N PRO A 429 -30.37 -8.40 12.14
CA PRO A 429 -29.27 -7.45 12.37
C PRO A 429 -27.98 -7.80 11.62
N ARG A 430 -27.85 -9.05 11.19
CA ARG A 430 -26.68 -9.63 10.51
C ARG A 430 -27.14 -10.53 9.37
N ALA A 431 -26.44 -10.42 8.23
CA ALA A 431 -26.52 -11.44 7.20
C ALA A 431 -25.85 -12.73 7.68
N GLY A 432 -26.28 -13.88 7.17
CA GLY A 432 -25.63 -15.16 7.42
C GLY A 432 -26.54 -16.15 8.14
N ARG A 433 -25.93 -17.16 8.76
CA ARG A 433 -26.67 -18.27 9.38
C ARG A 433 -27.13 -17.92 10.80
N TRP A 434 -28.35 -18.30 11.11
CA TRP A 434 -28.99 -18.16 12.41
C TRP A 434 -29.52 -19.51 12.88
N ARG A 435 -29.48 -19.77 14.18
CA ARG A 435 -30.01 -20.99 14.81
C ARG A 435 -31.12 -20.68 15.82
N ALA A 436 -32.14 -21.52 15.89
CA ALA A 436 -33.23 -21.35 16.86
C ALA A 436 -33.06 -22.24 18.11
N ASP A 437 -32.24 -23.28 18.04
CA ASP A 437 -31.97 -24.22 19.12
C ASP A 437 -30.48 -24.27 19.50
N GLU A 438 -30.19 -24.64 20.74
CA GLU A 438 -28.82 -24.75 21.25
C GLU A 438 -28.01 -25.86 20.53
N LYS A 439 -28.70 -26.89 20.03
CA LYS A 439 -28.09 -28.01 19.29
C LYS A 439 -27.77 -27.66 17.83
N GLY A 440 -28.18 -26.49 17.33
CA GLY A 440 -27.89 -26.02 15.97
C GLY A 440 -28.58 -26.83 14.87
N SER A 441 -29.66 -27.53 15.19
CA SER A 441 -30.40 -28.39 14.24
C SER A 441 -31.43 -27.60 13.45
N ILE A 442 -31.87 -26.45 13.97
CA ILE A 442 -32.85 -25.56 13.35
C ILE A 442 -32.12 -24.31 12.89
N LEU A 443 -31.96 -24.20 11.58
CA LEU A 443 -31.14 -23.16 10.96
C LEU A 443 -31.93 -22.37 9.91
N CYS A 444 -31.60 -21.08 9.79
CA CYS A 444 -31.95 -20.30 8.62
C CYS A 444 -30.76 -19.46 8.16
N THR A 445 -30.79 -19.03 6.91
CA THR A 445 -29.84 -18.07 6.35
C THR A 445 -30.65 -16.96 5.75
N VAL A 446 -30.39 -15.74 6.18
CA VAL A 446 -31.11 -14.53 5.77
C VAL A 446 -30.09 -13.44 5.45
N ALA A 447 -30.44 -12.55 4.53
CA ALA A 447 -29.67 -11.34 4.29
C ALA A 447 -29.83 -10.37 5.48
N LYS A 448 -28.93 -9.38 5.57
CA LYS A 448 -29.09 -8.30 6.54
C LYS A 448 -30.41 -7.58 6.26
N ASP A 449 -31.13 -7.23 7.33
CA ASP A 449 -32.43 -6.55 7.33
C ASP A 449 -33.62 -7.38 6.79
N GLU A 450 -33.39 -8.63 6.38
CA GLU A 450 -34.46 -9.56 5.99
C GLU A 450 -35.17 -10.12 7.23
N PRO A 451 -36.52 -10.22 7.26
CA PRO A 451 -37.24 -10.70 8.43
C PRO A 451 -36.94 -12.18 8.71
N LEU A 452 -36.64 -12.48 9.97
CA LEU A 452 -36.34 -13.85 10.40
C LEU A 452 -37.58 -14.76 10.33
N PRO A 453 -37.47 -15.98 9.78
CA PRO A 453 -38.62 -16.84 9.52
C PRO A 453 -39.17 -17.50 10.79
N ALA A 454 -40.45 -17.87 10.77
CA ALA A 454 -41.03 -18.76 11.77
C ALA A 454 -40.57 -20.19 11.54
N TYR A 455 -40.39 -20.98 12.60
CA TYR A 455 -40.13 -22.41 12.48
C TYR A 455 -41.42 -23.18 12.75
N GLN A 456 -41.89 -23.97 11.78
CA GLN A 456 -43.15 -24.73 11.86
C GLN A 456 -44.38 -23.86 12.25
N GLY A 457 -44.40 -22.61 11.80
CA GLY A 457 -45.47 -21.66 12.09
C GLY A 457 -45.45 -21.07 13.51
N GLN A 458 -44.46 -21.40 14.33
CA GLN A 458 -44.30 -20.85 15.68
C GLN A 458 -43.19 -19.79 15.73
N PRO A 459 -43.37 -18.71 16.52
CA PRO A 459 -42.34 -17.72 16.74
C PRO A 459 -41.21 -18.31 17.60
N VAL A 460 -39.97 -18.17 17.10
CA VAL A 460 -38.75 -18.57 17.81
C VAL A 460 -37.78 -17.39 17.95
N THR A 461 -36.86 -17.51 18.91
CA THR A 461 -35.70 -16.61 19.04
C THR A 461 -34.56 -17.20 18.24
N TRP A 462 -34.03 -16.42 17.31
CA TRP A 462 -32.90 -16.80 16.49
C TRP A 462 -31.62 -16.23 17.08
N HIS A 463 -30.56 -17.03 17.07
CA HIS A 463 -29.21 -16.69 17.51
C HIS A 463 -28.29 -16.73 16.28
N TRP A 464 -27.64 -15.61 15.98
CA TRP A 464 -26.70 -15.53 14.86
C TRP A 464 -25.50 -16.42 15.14
N MET A 465 -25.14 -17.22 14.14
CA MET A 465 -23.95 -18.06 14.20
C MET A 465 -22.80 -17.28 13.56
N GLN A 466 -21.72 -17.12 14.33
CA GLN A 466 -20.49 -16.55 13.82
C GLN A 466 -19.88 -17.54 12.83
N ASP A 467 -19.75 -17.15 11.57
CA ASP A 467 -18.91 -17.87 10.63
C ASP A 467 -17.46 -17.68 11.10
N ASP A 468 -16.83 -18.73 11.62
CA ASP A 468 -15.37 -18.77 11.77
C ASP A 468 -14.77 -18.77 10.37
N THR A 469 -14.53 -17.58 9.82
CA THR A 469 -13.73 -17.39 8.60
C THR A 469 -12.25 -17.58 8.92
N THR A 470 -11.90 -18.78 9.39
CA THR A 470 -10.56 -19.39 9.40
C THR A 470 -10.71 -20.90 9.25
N THR A 471 -11.44 -21.32 8.22
CA THR A 471 -11.31 -22.67 7.68
C THR A 471 -11.64 -22.63 6.19
N GLU A 472 -10.82 -23.33 5.41
CA GLU A 472 -10.86 -23.46 3.95
C GLU A 472 -12.28 -23.59 3.36
N PRO A 473 -12.51 -23.17 2.10
CA PRO A 473 -13.78 -23.41 1.43
C PRO A 473 -14.09 -24.91 1.47
N THR A 474 -15.23 -25.26 2.04
CA THR A 474 -15.72 -26.64 2.07
C THR A 474 -15.72 -27.17 0.63
N PRO A 475 -15.16 -28.37 0.35
CA PRO A 475 -15.10 -28.88 -1.01
C PRO A 475 -16.52 -29.00 -1.56
N ALA A 476 -16.80 -28.26 -2.63
CA ALA A 476 -18.08 -28.34 -3.32
C ALA A 476 -18.36 -29.80 -3.70
N VAL A 477 -19.56 -30.29 -3.42
CA VAL A 477 -19.95 -31.68 -3.74
C VAL A 477 -19.83 -31.86 -5.26
N ARG A 478 -19.00 -32.82 -5.68
CA ARG A 478 -18.72 -33.17 -7.09
C ARG A 478 -19.35 -34.50 -7.43
N VAL A 479 -20.02 -34.58 -8.58
CA VAL A 479 -20.68 -35.81 -9.07
C VAL A 479 -20.42 -35.98 -10.55
N ARG A 480 -20.00 -37.16 -10.98
CA ARG A 480 -19.74 -37.47 -12.39
C ARG A 480 -21.04 -37.75 -13.14
N SER A 481 -21.05 -37.46 -14.44
CA SER A 481 -22.12 -37.89 -15.36
C SER A 481 -22.44 -39.39 -15.20
N GLY A 482 -23.72 -39.73 -15.23
CA GLY A 482 -24.22 -41.09 -15.04
C GLY A 482 -24.29 -41.56 -13.58
N GLN A 483 -23.83 -40.76 -12.60
CA GLN A 483 -24.06 -41.03 -11.17
C GLN A 483 -25.36 -40.35 -10.70
N PRO A 484 -26.11 -40.95 -9.77
CA PRO A 484 -27.31 -40.35 -9.21
C PRO A 484 -26.96 -39.09 -8.40
N CYS A 485 -27.80 -38.06 -8.54
CA CYS A 485 -27.66 -36.82 -7.82
C CYS A 485 -27.80 -37.06 -6.30
N PRO A 486 -26.75 -36.82 -5.50
CA PRO A 486 -26.75 -37.15 -4.08
C PRO A 486 -27.65 -36.21 -3.29
N TYR A 487 -27.90 -34.98 -3.78
CA TYR A 487 -28.72 -33.98 -3.11
C TYR A 487 -29.49 -33.13 -4.12
N PRO A 488 -30.81 -32.92 -3.95
CA PRO A 488 -31.56 -31.97 -4.78
C PRO A 488 -30.88 -30.59 -4.75
N GLY A 489 -30.66 -29.99 -5.91
CA GLY A 489 -29.91 -28.74 -5.97
C GLY A 489 -29.72 -28.18 -7.36
N THR A 490 -29.21 -26.96 -7.40
CA THR A 490 -28.62 -26.33 -8.57
C THR A 490 -27.15 -26.71 -8.65
N TRP A 491 -26.71 -27.15 -9.80
CA TRP A 491 -25.38 -27.65 -10.12
C TRP A 491 -24.87 -26.94 -11.38
N THR A 492 -23.55 -26.87 -11.53
CA THR A 492 -22.90 -26.38 -12.75
C THR A 492 -21.87 -27.39 -13.23
N CYS A 493 -21.67 -27.48 -14.54
CA CYS A 493 -20.59 -28.29 -15.09
C CYS A 493 -19.26 -27.57 -14.90
N GLU A 494 -18.23 -28.30 -14.47
CA GLU A 494 -16.88 -27.80 -14.28
C GLU A 494 -16.15 -27.60 -15.62
N GLU A 495 -16.39 -28.50 -16.58
CA GLU A 495 -15.67 -28.55 -17.85
C GLU A 495 -16.32 -27.72 -18.97
N PHE A 496 -17.62 -27.41 -18.87
CA PHE A 496 -18.36 -26.69 -19.91
C PHE A 496 -19.30 -25.61 -19.35
N PRO A 497 -19.41 -24.44 -20.02
CA PRO A 497 -20.29 -23.34 -19.60
C PRO A 497 -21.75 -23.64 -19.95
N THR A 498 -22.37 -24.52 -19.15
CA THR A 498 -23.74 -25.01 -19.34
C THR A 498 -24.80 -24.15 -18.66
N GLY A 499 -24.37 -23.17 -17.85
CA GLY A 499 -25.23 -22.43 -16.92
C GLY A 499 -25.68 -23.29 -15.72
N PRO A 500 -26.23 -22.69 -14.65
CA PRO A 500 -26.74 -23.45 -13.51
C PRO A 500 -27.96 -24.30 -13.90
N GLN A 501 -27.97 -25.57 -13.51
CA GLN A 501 -29.05 -26.51 -13.78
C GLN A 501 -29.52 -27.19 -12.50
N THR A 502 -30.83 -27.39 -12.37
CA THR A 502 -31.42 -27.99 -11.17
C THR A 502 -31.68 -29.48 -11.36
N PHE A 503 -31.16 -30.30 -10.43
CA PHE A 503 -31.37 -31.74 -10.39
C PHE A 503 -32.02 -32.15 -9.07
N MET A 504 -32.96 -33.10 -9.11
CA MET A 504 -33.58 -33.69 -7.93
C MET A 504 -32.76 -34.88 -7.42
N HIS A 505 -32.93 -35.26 -6.15
CA HIS A 505 -32.27 -36.44 -5.57
C HIS A 505 -32.46 -37.68 -6.46
N GLN A 506 -31.41 -38.50 -6.61
CA GLN A 506 -31.36 -39.72 -7.44
C GLN A 506 -31.45 -39.50 -8.96
N THR A 507 -31.59 -38.26 -9.45
CA THR A 507 -31.55 -37.99 -10.89
C THR A 507 -30.16 -38.27 -11.44
N LEU A 508 -30.03 -39.07 -12.50
CA LEU A 508 -28.72 -39.33 -13.12
C LEU A 508 -28.15 -38.04 -13.73
N MET A 509 -26.93 -37.70 -13.36
CA MET A 509 -26.27 -36.50 -13.87
C MET A 509 -26.03 -36.61 -15.38
N PRO A 510 -26.44 -35.60 -16.18
CA PRO A 510 -26.38 -35.70 -17.63
C PRO A 510 -24.97 -35.54 -18.18
N ARG A 511 -24.74 -36.15 -19.34
CA ARG A 511 -23.55 -35.92 -20.19
C ARG A 511 -23.72 -34.62 -20.97
N ILE A 512 -22.62 -33.93 -21.24
CA ILE A 512 -22.60 -32.76 -22.12
C ILE A 512 -21.90 -33.17 -23.42
N ASN A 513 -22.55 -32.94 -24.56
CA ASN A 513 -22.06 -33.33 -25.90
C ASN A 513 -21.62 -34.80 -26.02
N GLY A 514 -22.30 -35.70 -25.29
CA GLY A 514 -21.97 -37.14 -25.26
C GLY A 514 -20.75 -37.51 -24.41
N GLN A 515 -20.09 -36.54 -23.76
CA GLN A 515 -18.93 -36.76 -22.89
C GLN A 515 -19.33 -36.82 -21.40
N ASP A 516 -18.62 -37.63 -20.63
CA ASP A 516 -18.76 -37.66 -19.16
C ASP A 516 -18.08 -36.43 -18.55
N VAL A 517 -18.85 -35.65 -17.79
CA VAL A 517 -18.44 -34.40 -17.14
C VAL A 517 -18.65 -34.43 -15.63
N THR A 518 -18.07 -33.46 -14.93
CA THR A 518 -18.18 -33.27 -13.49
C THR A 518 -19.15 -32.14 -13.17
N TRP A 519 -20.15 -32.46 -12.36
CA TRP A 519 -21.14 -31.52 -11.85
C TRP A 519 -20.77 -31.08 -10.44
N VAL A 520 -20.70 -29.78 -10.23
CA VAL A 520 -20.37 -29.13 -8.96
C VAL A 520 -21.62 -28.48 -8.39
N MET A 521 -21.92 -28.77 -7.12
CA MET A 521 -23.11 -28.24 -6.47
C MET A 521 -22.94 -26.74 -6.19
N VAL A 522 -23.87 -25.93 -6.70
CA VAL A 522 -23.91 -24.48 -6.52
C VAL A 522 -24.84 -24.11 -5.36
N ARG A 523 -25.98 -24.79 -5.24
CA ARG A 523 -27.00 -24.50 -4.22
C ARG A 523 -27.90 -25.71 -3.98
N PHE A 524 -28.32 -25.98 -2.75
CA PHE A 524 -29.37 -26.98 -2.49
C PHE A 524 -30.75 -26.48 -2.91
N LEU A 525 -31.59 -27.38 -3.43
CA LEU A 525 -32.99 -27.12 -3.72
C LEU A 525 -33.74 -27.44 -2.42
N ARG A 526 -34.41 -26.44 -1.85
CA ARG A 526 -35.15 -26.58 -0.59
C ARG A 526 -36.40 -27.44 -0.78
#